data_AF-A0A0Q3LSM2-F1
#
_entry.id   AF-A0A0Q3LSM2-F1
#
_cell.length_a   1.000
_cell.length_b   1.000
_cell.length_c   1.000
_cell.angle_alpha   90.00
_cell.angle_beta   90.00
_cell.angle_gamma   90.00
#
_symmetry.space_group_name_H-M   'P 1'
#
loop_
_entity.id
_entity.type
_entity.pdbx_description
1 polymer ?
#
loop_
_entity_poly.entity_id
_entity_poly.type
_entity_poly.pdbx_seq_one_letter_code
_entity_poly.pdbx_strand_id
1 'polypeptide(L)'
;MKSVKNHNATGASIVRKLRTSKLSNGMPFMIHVKELASNQCYYEFPNGVIELVSIMTPKEMSTIKTLTKSEANRLRKQLDFEVVK
;
A
#
# COMPACT_ATOMS: atom_id res chain seq x y z
N MET A 1 -28.40 0.51 26.96
CA MET A 1 -27.44 -0.54 26.54
C MET A 1 -27.01 -0.26 25.10
N LYS A 2 -25.75 -0.54 24.78
CA LYS A 2 -24.95 0.05 23.69
C LYS A 2 -25.54 -0.25 22.29
N SER A 3 -25.74 0.81 21.50
CA SER A 3 -26.01 0.74 20.07
C SER A 3 -24.78 0.17 19.36
N VAL A 4 -24.96 -1.01 18.74
CA VAL A 4 -23.95 -1.65 17.90
C VAL A 4 -23.83 -0.82 16.62
N LYS A 5 -22.73 -0.08 16.48
CA LYS A 5 -22.47 0.76 15.31
C LYS A 5 -22.27 -0.13 14.07
N ASN A 6 -23.10 0.10 13.06
CA ASN A 6 -23.06 -0.50 11.72
C ASN A 6 -21.64 -0.72 11.18
N HIS A 7 -21.29 -1.98 10.90
CA HIS A 7 -20.08 -2.36 10.17
C HIS A 7 -20.32 -2.32 8.65
N ASN A 8 -20.68 -1.16 8.09
CA ASN A 8 -20.79 -0.97 6.63
C ASN A 8 -19.50 -0.35 6.06
N ALA A 9 -18.33 -0.84 6.47
CA ALA A 9 -17.07 -0.49 5.81
C ALA A 9 -16.82 -1.51 4.69
N THR A 10 -16.91 -1.08 3.44
CA THR A 10 -16.52 -1.91 2.29
C THR A 10 -15.04 -2.33 2.42
N GLY A 11 -14.66 -3.49 1.86
CA GLY A 11 -13.29 -4.00 1.96
C GLY A 11 -12.21 -2.98 1.55
N ALA A 12 -12.49 -2.14 0.55
CA ALA A 12 -11.63 -1.04 0.14
C ALA A 12 -11.39 0.01 1.25
N SER A 13 -12.42 0.34 2.03
CA SER A 13 -12.30 1.27 3.17
C SER A 13 -11.40 0.70 4.26
N ILE A 14 -11.48 -0.61 4.52
CA ILE A 14 -10.65 -1.30 5.51
C ILE A 14 -9.18 -1.27 5.07
N VAL A 15 -8.90 -1.59 3.80
CA VAL A 15 -7.54 -1.56 3.25
C VAL A 15 -6.93 -0.16 3.35
N ARG A 16 -7.69 0.91 3.03
CA ARG A 16 -7.20 2.29 3.16
C ARG A 16 -6.88 2.65 4.60
N LYS A 17 -7.75 2.31 5.56
CA LYS A 17 -7.50 2.55 6.99
C LYS A 17 -6.27 1.80 7.48
N LEU A 18 -6.10 0.54 7.07
CA LEU A 18 -4.93 -0.26 7.41
C LEU A 18 -3.66 0.36 6.84
N ARG A 19 -3.68 0.79 5.57
CA ARG A 19 -2.57 1.48 4.93
C ARG A 19 -2.18 2.75 5.69
N THR A 20 -3.14 3.63 5.95
CA THR A 20 -2.89 4.87 6.69
C THR A 20 -2.31 4.59 8.06
N SER A 21 -2.87 3.62 8.79
CA SER A 21 -2.36 3.21 10.10
C SER A 21 -0.94 2.64 10.06
N LYS A 22 -0.59 1.85 9.05
CA LYS A 22 0.77 1.31 8.90
C LYS A 22 1.79 2.44 8.66
N LEU A 23 1.50 3.30 7.68
CA LEU A 23 2.39 4.39 7.29
C LEU A 23 2.57 5.42 8.42
N SER A 24 1.49 5.80 9.12
CA SER A 24 1.57 6.73 10.25
C SER A 24 2.36 6.18 11.45
N ASN A 25 2.49 4.85 11.55
CA ASN A 25 3.28 4.18 12.59
C ASN A 25 4.72 3.87 12.13
N GLY A 26 5.18 4.47 11.03
CA GLY A 26 6.54 4.24 10.53
C GLY A 26 6.74 2.88 9.87
N MET A 27 5.68 2.13 9.58
CA MET A 27 5.76 0.83 8.92
C MET A 27 5.45 0.93 7.42
N PRO A 28 6.17 0.19 6.58
CA PRO A 28 5.86 0.11 5.16
C PRO A 28 4.54 -0.66 4.94
N PHE A 29 3.90 -0.37 3.80
CA PHE A 29 2.67 -1.01 3.36
C PHE A 29 2.88 -1.68 2.00
N MET A 30 2.62 -2.98 1.95
CA MET A 30 2.74 -3.78 0.73
C MET A 30 1.45 -3.66 -0.10
N ILE A 31 1.60 -3.45 -1.40
CA ILE A 31 0.51 -3.26 -2.35
C ILE A 31 0.67 -4.29 -3.48
N HIS A 32 -0.29 -5.20 -3.58
CA HIS A 32 -0.42 -6.12 -4.69
C HIS A 32 -1.43 -5.58 -5.71
N VAL A 33 -1.03 -5.55 -6.97
CA VAL A 33 -1.90 -5.20 -8.10
C VAL A 33 -1.81 -6.31 -9.14
N LYS A 34 -2.89 -6.55 -9.90
CA LYS A 34 -2.99 -7.70 -10.82
C LYS A 34 -2.08 -7.57 -12.03
N GLU A 35 -1.65 -6.35 -12.32
CA GLU A 35 -0.82 -5.98 -13.46
C GLU A 35 0.67 -6.30 -13.24
N LEU A 36 1.06 -6.63 -12.01
CA LEU A 36 2.42 -7.07 -11.68
C LEU A 36 2.57 -8.58 -11.83
N ALA A 37 3.81 -9.04 -12.03
CA ALA A 37 4.14 -10.45 -11.94
C ALA A 37 3.77 -11.01 -10.55
N SER A 38 3.45 -12.29 -10.46
CA SER A 38 3.00 -12.93 -9.21
C SER A 38 4.00 -12.83 -8.06
N ASN A 39 5.28 -12.64 -8.39
CA ASN A 39 6.38 -12.47 -7.45
C ASN A 39 6.78 -10.99 -7.27
N GLN A 40 5.95 -10.04 -7.66
CA GLN A 40 6.23 -8.60 -7.53
C GLN A 40 5.14 -7.89 -6.74
N CYS A 41 5.56 -6.84 -6.03
CA CYS A 41 4.65 -5.95 -5.32
C CYS A 41 5.24 -4.55 -5.26
N TYR A 42 4.39 -3.58 -4.94
CA TYR A 42 4.88 -2.28 -4.51
C TYR A 42 4.98 -2.23 -2.99
N TYR A 43 6.02 -1.57 -2.49
CA TYR A 43 6.14 -1.19 -1.08
C TYR A 43 6.09 0.32 -0.97
N GLU A 44 5.09 0.82 -0.25
CA GLU A 44 5.01 2.22 0.12
C GLU A 44 5.60 2.42 1.52
N PHE A 45 6.51 3.37 1.63
CA PHE A 45 7.19 3.73 2.86
C PHE A 45 6.57 4.98 3.49
N PRO A 46 6.72 5.18 4.81
CA PRO A 46 6.18 6.35 5.53
C PRO A 46 6.61 7.71 4.97
N ASN A 47 7.79 7.78 4.34
CA ASN A 47 8.29 8.99 3.67
C ASN A 47 7.61 9.26 2.31
N GLY A 48 6.62 8.44 1.93
CA GLY A 48 5.89 8.54 0.66
C GLY A 48 6.63 7.97 -0.54
N VAL A 49 7.82 7.38 -0.36
CA VAL A 49 8.51 6.64 -1.41
C VAL A 49 7.76 5.35 -1.69
N ILE A 50 7.66 4.99 -2.97
CA ILE A 50 7.13 3.69 -3.40
C ILE A 50 8.20 2.97 -4.19
N GLU A 51 8.47 1.72 -3.84
CA GLU A 51 9.41 0.85 -4.54
C GLU A 51 8.67 -0.32 -5.18
N LEU A 52 9.06 -0.67 -6.41
CA LEU A 52 8.70 -1.95 -7.02
C LEU A 52 9.73 -2.99 -6.56
N VAL A 53 9.24 -4.06 -5.96
CA VAL A 53 10.06 -5.10 -5.33
C VAL A 53 9.73 -6.46 -5.94
N SER A 54 10.78 -7.24 -6.22
CA SER A 54 10.69 -8.66 -6.56
C SER A 54 10.86 -9.50 -5.29
N ILE A 55 10.02 -10.51 -5.10
CA ILE A 55 10.05 -11.44 -4.00
C ILE A 55 10.51 -12.80 -4.55
N MET A 56 11.76 -13.19 -4.28
CA MET A 56 12.23 -14.54 -4.61
C MET A 56 11.82 -15.52 -3.53
N THR A 57 11.97 -15.10 -2.26
CA THR A 57 11.41 -15.78 -1.08
C THR A 57 10.91 -14.72 -0.09
N PRO A 58 10.11 -15.08 0.93
CA PRO A 58 9.70 -14.12 1.97
C PRO A 58 10.86 -13.45 2.72
N LYS A 59 12.07 -14.04 2.66
CA LYS A 59 13.29 -13.51 3.28
C LYS A 59 14.21 -12.79 2.27
N GLU A 60 14.00 -13.01 0.98
CA GLU A 60 14.84 -12.49 -0.09
C GLU A 60 14.01 -11.66 -1.05
N MET A 61 14.05 -10.35 -0.82
CA MET A 61 13.39 -9.36 -1.63
C MET A 61 14.43 -8.43 -2.24
N SER A 62 14.22 -8.02 -3.49
CA SER A 62 15.11 -7.08 -4.19
C SER A 62 14.31 -5.93 -4.80
N THR A 63 14.77 -4.70 -4.58
CA THR A 63 14.18 -3.53 -5.21
C THR A 63 14.53 -3.51 -6.69
N ILE A 64 13.51 -3.56 -7.55
CA ILE A 64 13.65 -3.45 -9.00
C ILE A 64 13.82 -1.97 -9.38
N LYS A 65 12.96 -1.10 -8.83
CA LYS A 65 13.05 0.35 -9.02
C LYS A 65 12.35 1.12 -7.93
N THR A 66 12.86 2.31 -7.63
CA THR A 66 12.12 3.33 -6.88
C THR A 66 11.27 4.14 -7.85
N LEU A 67 9.97 4.30 -7.55
CA LEU A 67 9.08 5.11 -8.36
C LEU A 67 9.41 6.59 -8.19
N THR A 68 9.33 7.33 -9.29
CA THR A 68 9.30 8.79 -9.25
C THR A 68 8.04 9.29 -8.54
N LYS A 69 8.06 10.54 -8.07
CA LYS A 69 6.87 11.17 -7.45
C LYS A 69 5.63 11.09 -8.35
N SER A 70 5.80 11.29 -9.65
CA SER A 70 4.71 11.24 -10.64
C SER A 70 4.14 9.82 -10.79
N GLU A 71 4.99 8.80 -10.87
CA GLU A 71 4.56 7.39 -10.92
C GLU A 71 3.84 6.98 -9.64
N ALA A 72 4.39 7.35 -8.47
CA ALA A 72 3.77 7.07 -7.18
C ALA A 72 2.39 7.72 -7.05
N ASN A 73 2.24 8.97 -7.48
CA ASN A 73 0.95 9.67 -7.48
C ASN A 73 -0.06 9.05 -8.45
N ARG A 74 0.40 8.60 -9.63
CA ARG A 74 -0.44 7.87 -10.58
C ARG A 74 -0.95 6.56 -9.98
N LEU A 75 -0.07 5.78 -9.35
CA LEU A 75 -0.43 4.51 -8.71
C LEU A 75 -1.45 4.75 -7.58
N ARG A 76 -1.20 5.73 -6.71
CA ARG A 76 -2.15 6.11 -5.64
C ARG A 76 -3.53 6.46 -6.20
N LYS A 77 -3.59 7.25 -7.28
CA LYS A 77 -4.84 7.61 -7.94
C LYS A 77 -5.56 6.39 -8.53
N GLN A 78 -4.84 5.45 -9.14
CA GLN A 78 -5.41 4.22 -9.68
C GLN A 78 -6.03 3.34 -8.59
N LEU A 79 -5.45 3.32 -7.39
CA LEU A 79 -5.90 2.52 -6.24
C LEU A 79 -6.85 3.28 -5.30
N ASP A 80 -7.17 4.54 -5.62
CA ASP A 80 -7.94 5.45 -4.76
C ASP A 80 -7.35 5.55 -3.35
N PHE A 81 -6.02 5.71 -3.29
CA PHE A 81 -5.23 5.93 -2.08
C PHE A 81 -4.86 7.40 -1.95
N GLU A 82 -5.12 7.97 -0.78
CA GLU A 82 -4.68 9.33 -0.46
C GLU A 82 -3.19 9.36 -0.04
N VAL A 83 -2.56 10.52 -0.19
CA VAL A 83 -1.23 10.77 0.37
C VAL A 83 -1.36 10.84 1.89
N VAL A 84 -0.63 9.98 2.59
CA VAL A 84 -0.56 10.02 4.06
C VAL A 84 0.48 11.07 4.44
N LYS A 85 0.08 12.03 5.26
CA LYS A 85 0.94 13.08 5.81
C LYS A 85 1.42 12.70 7.21
#